data_AF-A0A8G1IZP8-F1
#
_entry.id   AF-A0A8G1IZP8-F1
#
_cell.length_a   1.000
_cell.length_b   1.000
_cell.length_c   1.000
_cell.angle_alpha   90.00
_cell.angle_beta   90.00
_cell.angle_gamma   90.00
#
_symmetry.space_group_name_H-M   'P 1'
#
loop_
_entity.id
_entity.type
_entity.pdbx_description
1 polymer ?
#
loop_
_entity_poly.entity_id
_entity_poly.type
_entity_poly.pdbx_seq_one_letter_code
_entity_poly.pdbx_strand_id
1 'polypeptide(L)'
;MAGADVFTMEPEEVHQSVAILFDVESEVDAQTVTLIDGTAELAQQLKDAGTALGPALAEAAEWWRLSRAGGFSRLCGTTGEYLAVCAEEAVEVDEYNAGDFASLAGHDRYPGRAGEHASARPDF
;
A
#
# COMPACT_ATOMS: atom_id res chain seq x y z
N MET A 1 11.29 -16.20 18.44
CA MET A 1 12.00 -15.34 17.46
C MET A 1 12.01 -13.95 18.06
N ALA A 2 13.17 -13.36 18.28
CA ALA A 2 13.25 -11.96 18.67
C ALA A 2 12.86 -11.15 17.42
N GLY A 3 11.64 -10.65 17.38
CA GLY A 3 11.23 -9.73 16.32
C GLY A 3 12.08 -8.48 16.44
N ALA A 4 12.65 -8.01 15.33
CA ALA A 4 13.28 -6.70 15.28
C ALA A 4 12.22 -5.69 15.72
N ASP A 5 12.48 -5.03 16.85
CA ASP A 5 11.60 -3.99 17.33
C ASP A 5 11.87 -2.74 16.50
N VAL A 6 10.83 -2.13 15.93
CA VAL A 6 10.96 -0.88 15.15
C VAL A 6 11.59 0.22 16.01
N PHE A 7 11.37 0.17 17.33
CA PHE A 7 12.00 1.06 18.30
C PHE A 7 13.51 0.82 18.49
N THR A 8 14.08 -0.22 17.87
CA THR A 8 15.53 -0.50 17.86
C THR A 8 16.18 -0.34 16.50
N MET A 9 15.40 0.01 15.47
CA MET A 9 15.91 0.27 14.13
C MET A 9 16.41 1.70 14.01
N GLU A 10 17.44 1.90 13.20
CA GLU A 10 17.90 3.27 12.89
C GLU A 10 16.80 4.01 12.12
N PRO A 11 16.48 5.28 12.46
CA PRO A 11 15.40 6.04 11.83
C PRO A 11 15.47 6.06 10.29
N GLU A 12 16.68 6.11 9.72
CA GLU A 12 16.90 6.06 8.27
C GLU A 12 16.45 4.72 7.66
N GLU A 13 16.69 3.60 8.35
CA GLU A 13 16.24 2.27 7.91
C GLU A 13 14.72 2.14 7.95
N VAL A 14 14.07 2.74 8.96
CA VAL A 14 12.60 2.80 9.05
C VAL A 14 12.05 3.63 7.91
N HIS A 15 12.61 4.81 7.62
CA HIS A 15 12.19 5.64 6.49
C HIS A 15 12.38 4.96 5.13
N GLN A 16 13.50 4.27 4.94
CA GLN A 16 13.72 3.51 3.72
C GLN A 16 12.69 2.39 3.56
N SER A 17 12.35 1.70 4.66
CA SER A 17 11.33 0.65 4.66
C SER A 17 9.94 1.19 4.34
N VAL A 18 9.56 2.35 4.89
CA VAL A 18 8.32 3.05 4.58
C VAL A 18 8.26 3.42 3.08
N ALA A 19 9.34 4.00 2.55
CA ALA A 19 9.40 4.38 1.14
C ALA A 19 9.22 3.17 0.22
N ILE A 20 9.90 2.05 0.51
CA ILE A 20 9.76 0.80 -0.25
C ILE A 20 8.32 0.29 -0.22
N LEU A 21 7.65 0.32 0.94
CA LEU A 21 6.28 -0.18 1.06
C LEU A 21 5.29 0.66 0.24
N PHE A 22 5.44 1.98 0.23
CA PHE A 22 4.61 2.86 -0.58
C PHE A 22 4.91 2.76 -2.08
N ASP A 23 6.18 2.60 -2.47
CA ASP A 23 6.54 2.35 -3.87
C ASP A 23 5.94 1.03 -4.36
N VAL A 24 6.00 -0.02 -3.53
CA VAL A 24 5.39 -1.33 -3.84
C VAL A 24 3.87 -1.21 -3.96
N GLU A 25 3.20 -0.51 -3.03
CA GLU A 25 1.76 -0.26 -3.09
C GLU A 25 1.37 0.42 -4.42
N SER A 26 2.05 1.54 -4.74
CA SER A 26 1.79 2.31 -5.96
C SER A 26 2.04 1.50 -7.23
N GLU A 27 3.14 0.75 -7.29
CA GLU A 27 3.47 -0.06 -8.47
C GLU A 27 2.46 -1.21 -8.66
N VAL A 28 2.06 -1.88 -7.59
CA VAL A 28 1.06 -2.95 -7.66
C VAL A 28 -0.29 -2.41 -8.12
N ASP A 29 -0.71 -1.25 -7.64
CA ASP A 29 -1.96 -0.63 -8.08
C ASP A 29 -1.88 -0.24 -9.58
N ALA A 30 -0.78 0.36 -10.03
CA ALA A 30 -0.59 0.73 -11.44
C ALA A 30 -0.57 -0.49 -12.38
N GLN A 31 0.14 -1.55 -12.01
CA GLN A 31 0.17 -2.80 -12.77
C GLN A 31 -1.20 -3.49 -12.77
N THR A 32 -1.93 -3.42 -11.66
CA THR A 32 -3.27 -4.00 -11.55
C THR A 32 -4.25 -3.29 -12.46
N VAL A 33 -4.23 -1.97 -12.54
CA VAL A 33 -5.06 -1.20 -13.49
C VAL A 33 -4.76 -1.65 -14.92
N THR A 34 -3.48 -1.71 -15.29
CA THR A 34 -3.06 -2.13 -16.64
C THR A 34 -3.57 -3.54 -16.99
N LEU A 35 -3.46 -4.47 -16.03
CA LEU A 35 -3.94 -5.84 -16.20
C LEU A 35 -5.46 -5.89 -16.36
N ILE A 36 -6.20 -5.14 -15.55
CA ILE A 36 -7.67 -5.09 -15.61
C ILE A 36 -8.15 -4.54 -16.95
N ASP A 37 -7.58 -3.43 -17.41
CA ASP A 37 -7.98 -2.80 -18.66
C ASP A 37 -7.71 -3.72 -19.85
N GLY A 38 -6.52 -4.34 -19.90
CA GLY A 38 -6.19 -5.32 -20.94
C GLY A 38 -7.07 -6.58 -20.89
N THR A 39 -7.44 -7.02 -19.69
CA THR A 39 -8.31 -8.19 -19.51
C THR A 39 -9.76 -7.89 -19.87
N ALA A 40 -10.24 -6.67 -19.63
CA ALA A 40 -11.60 -6.25 -19.94
C ALA A 40 -11.89 -6.31 -21.44
N GLU A 41 -10.94 -5.84 -22.27
CA GLU A 41 -11.06 -5.92 -23.73
C GLU A 41 -11.19 -7.36 -24.21
N LEU A 42 -10.28 -8.24 -23.77
CA LEU A 42 -10.30 -9.66 -24.15
C LEU A 42 -11.56 -10.36 -23.63
N ALA A 43 -11.97 -10.10 -22.40
CA ALA A 43 -13.19 -10.65 -21.82
C ALA A 43 -14.43 -10.23 -22.62
N GLN A 44 -14.48 -8.99 -23.11
CA GLN A 44 -15.58 -8.51 -23.95
C GLN A 44 -15.61 -9.23 -25.30
N GLN A 45 -14.47 -9.35 -25.99
CA GLN A 45 -14.38 -10.09 -27.26
C GLN A 45 -14.87 -11.54 -27.12
N LEU A 46 -14.50 -12.19 -26.01
CA LEU A 46 -14.92 -13.56 -25.70
C LEU A 46 -16.41 -13.68 -25.37
N LYS A 47 -17.01 -12.68 -24.72
CA LYS A 47 -18.46 -12.59 -24.48
C LYS A 47 -19.21 -12.43 -25.80
N ASP A 48 -18.74 -11.55 -26.67
CA ASP A 48 -19.36 -11.27 -27.97
C ASP A 48 -19.31 -12.50 -28.89
N ALA A 49 -18.26 -13.32 -28.76
CA ALA A 49 -18.14 -14.62 -29.42
C ALA A 49 -19.01 -15.74 -28.80
N GLY A 50 -19.77 -15.46 -27.74
CA GLY A 50 -20.65 -16.43 -27.08
C GLY A 50 -19.91 -17.48 -26.25
N THR A 51 -18.66 -17.22 -25.86
CA THR A 51 -17.86 -18.19 -25.09
C THR A 51 -18.06 -18.02 -23.59
N ALA A 52 -18.13 -19.14 -22.86
CA ALA A 52 -18.22 -19.13 -21.39
C ALA A 52 -16.96 -18.54 -20.71
N LEU A 53 -15.84 -18.45 -21.43
CA LEU A 53 -14.59 -17.92 -20.93
C LEU A 53 -14.64 -16.41 -20.70
N GLY A 54 -15.44 -15.67 -21.47
CA GLY A 54 -15.54 -14.21 -21.35
C GLY A 54 -16.02 -13.74 -19.96
N PRO A 55 -17.17 -14.24 -19.46
CA PRO A 55 -17.62 -13.94 -18.10
C PRO A 55 -16.65 -14.41 -17.02
N ALA A 56 -16.09 -15.62 -17.16
CA ALA A 56 -15.13 -16.17 -16.19
C ALA A 56 -13.84 -15.34 -16.11
N LEU A 57 -13.35 -14.84 -17.25
CA LEU A 57 -12.17 -13.99 -17.31
C LEU A 57 -12.42 -12.63 -16.65
N ALA A 58 -13.59 -12.02 -16.87
CA ALA A 58 -13.96 -10.76 -16.21
C ALA A 58 -14.07 -10.92 -14.68
N GLU A 59 -14.66 -12.03 -14.21
CA GLU A 59 -14.77 -12.34 -12.78
C GLU A 59 -13.40 -12.58 -12.15
N ALA A 60 -12.53 -13.34 -12.82
CA ALA A 60 -11.17 -13.58 -12.35
C ALA A 60 -10.34 -12.29 -12.25
N ALA A 61 -10.50 -11.37 -13.21
CA ALA A 61 -9.84 -10.08 -13.19
C ALA A 61 -10.29 -9.23 -11.98
N GLU A 62 -11.61 -9.14 -11.74
CA GLU A 62 -12.14 -8.40 -10.60
C GLU A 62 -11.72 -9.02 -9.26
N TRP A 63 -11.70 -10.35 -9.16
CA TRP A 63 -11.18 -11.05 -7.97
C TRP A 63 -9.70 -10.73 -7.73
N TRP A 64 -8.88 -10.70 -8.78
CA TRP A 64 -7.47 -10.30 -8.68
C TRP A 64 -7.35 -8.89 -8.11
N ARG A 65 -8.06 -7.92 -8.70
CA ARG A 65 -8.03 -6.52 -8.28
C ARG A 65 -8.46 -6.34 -6.83
N LEU A 66 -9.59 -6.92 -6.43
CA LEU A 66 -10.15 -6.68 -5.10
C LEU A 66 -9.46 -7.48 -4.01
N SER A 67 -9.12 -8.74 -4.28
CA SER A 67 -8.65 -9.67 -3.25
C SER A 67 -7.13 -9.79 -3.24
N ARG A 68 -6.52 -10.14 -4.38
CA ARG A 68 -5.08 -10.42 -4.44
C ARG A 68 -4.26 -9.15 -4.41
N ALA A 69 -4.38 -8.33 -5.44
CA ALA A 69 -3.65 -7.08 -5.55
C ALA A 69 -4.12 -6.09 -4.49
N GLY A 70 -5.43 -5.82 -4.40
CA GLY A 70 -5.97 -4.89 -3.42
C GLY A 70 -5.75 -5.28 -1.95
N GLY A 71 -5.75 -6.58 -1.64
CA GLY A 71 -5.40 -7.05 -0.30
C GLY A 71 -3.91 -6.85 0.02
N PHE A 72 -3.04 -7.11 -0.96
CA PHE A 72 -1.59 -6.93 -0.80
C PHE A 72 -1.17 -5.46 -0.78
N SER A 73 -1.69 -4.61 -1.68
CA SER A 73 -1.36 -3.19 -1.74
C SER A 73 -1.84 -2.48 -0.47
N ARG A 74 -3.05 -2.79 0.00
CA ARG A 74 -3.53 -2.32 1.31
C ARG A 74 -2.59 -2.70 2.44
N LEU A 75 -2.14 -3.96 2.50
CA LEU A 75 -1.23 -4.42 3.55
C LEU A 75 0.09 -3.63 3.51
N CYS A 76 0.64 -3.37 2.33
CA CYS A 76 1.85 -2.56 2.17
C CYS A 76 1.63 -1.14 2.66
N GLY A 77 0.55 -0.48 2.23
CA GLY A 77 0.19 0.86 2.67
C GLY A 77 -0.02 0.97 4.18
N THR A 78 -0.84 0.09 4.77
CA THR A 78 -1.10 0.09 6.22
C THR A 78 0.16 -0.18 7.03
N THR A 79 1.05 -1.04 6.53
CA THR A 79 2.33 -1.32 7.21
C THR A 79 3.28 -0.13 7.10
N GLY A 80 3.34 0.54 5.94
CA GLY A 80 4.13 1.75 5.76
C GLY A 80 3.64 2.89 6.66
N GLU A 81 2.33 3.08 6.76
CA GLU A 81 1.72 4.06 7.67
C GLU A 81 2.05 3.76 9.14
N TYR A 82 1.93 2.49 9.56
CA TYR A 82 2.30 2.07 10.91
C TYR A 82 3.77 2.36 11.24
N LEU A 83 4.68 2.00 10.33
CA LEU A 83 6.11 2.25 10.51
C LEU A 83 6.43 3.75 10.56
N ALA A 84 5.74 4.58 9.77
CA ALA A 84 5.91 6.03 9.80
C ALA A 84 5.50 6.62 11.15
N VAL A 85 4.39 6.17 11.73
CA VAL A 85 3.94 6.59 13.07
C VAL A 85 4.91 6.13 14.15
N CYS A 86 5.38 4.88 14.11
CA CYS A 86 6.35 4.39 15.10
C CYS A 86 7.69 5.14 15.02
N ALA A 87 8.14 5.53 13.82
CA ALA A 87 9.31 6.38 13.67
C ALA A 87 9.11 7.75 14.31
N GLU A 88 7.93 8.36 14.14
CA GLU A 88 7.59 9.66 14.75
C GLU A 88 7.63 9.57 16.28
N GLU A 89 6.97 8.58 16.87
CA GLU A 89 6.95 8.38 18.33
C GLU A 89 8.34 8.10 18.92
N ALA A 90 9.22 7.39 18.19
CA ALA A 90 10.58 7.11 18.63
C ALA A 90 11.48 8.36 18.60
N VAL A 91 11.32 9.18 17.57
CA VAL A 91 12.04 10.44 17.34
C VAL A 91 11.63 11.52 18.35
N GLU A 92 10.36 11.55 18.79
CA GLU A 92 9.90 12.43 19.88
C GLU A 92 10.56 12.13 21.24
N VAL A 93 11.09 10.91 21.43
CA VAL A 93 11.77 10.49 22.66
C VAL A 93 13.26 10.84 22.65
N ASP A 94 13.91 10.84 21.47
CA ASP A 94 15.35 11.11 21.30
C ASP A 94 15.61 12.32 20.36
N GLU A 95 15.65 13.53 20.93
CA GLU A 95 16.25 14.77 20.38
C GLU A 95 15.91 15.22 18.93
N TYR A 96 14.74 14.89 18.38
CA TYR A 96 14.24 15.49 17.13
C TYR A 96 12.80 15.96 17.29
N ASN A 97 12.58 17.26 17.13
CA ASN A 97 11.31 17.93 17.34
C ASN A 97 10.38 17.78 16.12
N ALA A 98 9.12 17.38 16.37
CA ALA A 98 8.04 17.11 15.41
C ALA A 98 7.83 18.14 14.27
N GLY A 99 8.37 19.36 14.42
CA GLY A 99 8.30 20.41 13.41
C GLY A 99 9.02 20.11 12.10
N ASP A 100 10.13 19.36 12.14
CA ASP A 100 10.88 19.01 10.93
C ASP A 100 10.19 17.89 10.14
N PHE A 101 9.45 17.01 10.83
CA PHE A 101 8.74 15.89 10.20
C PHE A 101 7.32 16.23 9.75
N ALA A 102 6.65 17.20 10.39
CA ALA A 102 5.42 17.79 9.86
C ALA A 102 5.61 18.38 8.43
N SER A 103 6.84 18.76 8.08
CA SER A 103 7.20 19.20 6.72
C SER A 103 7.41 18.03 5.74
N LEU A 104 7.69 16.81 6.21
CA LEU A 104 7.99 15.62 5.41
C LEU A 104 6.81 14.65 5.29
N ALA A 105 5.96 14.57 6.32
CA ALA A 105 4.65 13.93 6.32
C ALA A 105 3.54 14.86 5.80
N GLY A 106 3.92 16.06 5.35
CA GLY A 106 3.00 17.06 4.85
C GLY A 106 2.11 16.53 3.72
N HIS A 107 0.85 16.97 3.75
CA HIS A 107 -0.19 16.75 2.75
C HIS A 107 0.26 17.04 1.30
N ASP A 108 1.35 17.80 1.13
CA ASP A 108 2.00 18.14 -0.14
C ASP A 108 2.87 17.02 -0.73
N ARG A 109 3.36 16.07 0.10
CA ARG A 109 4.19 14.93 -0.36
C ARG A 109 3.37 13.68 -0.65
N TYR A 110 2.23 13.52 0.04
CA TYR A 110 1.26 12.42 -0.17
C TYR A 110 -0.17 12.97 -0.32
N PRO A 111 -0.49 13.67 -1.43
CA PRO A 111 -1.82 14.25 -1.63
C PRO A 111 -2.90 13.17 -1.68
N GLY A 112 -3.85 13.23 -0.75
CA GLY A 112 -5.08 12.40 -0.74
C GLY A 112 -5.21 11.38 0.39
N ARG A 113 -4.21 11.23 1.28
CA ARG A 113 -4.28 10.30 2.41
C ARG A 113 -4.64 11.03 3.71
N ALA A 114 -5.93 11.01 4.07
CA ALA A 114 -6.33 11.34 5.43
C ALA A 114 -5.84 10.19 6.32
N GLY A 115 -5.00 10.47 7.33
CA GLY A 115 -4.42 9.49 8.25
C GLY A 115 -5.42 8.78 9.18
N GLU A 116 -6.62 8.45 8.69
CA GLU A 116 -7.72 7.82 9.43
C GLU A 116 -7.43 6.36 9.81
N HIS A 117 -6.37 5.75 9.27
CA HIS A 117 -6.00 4.35 9.53
C HIS A 117 -4.61 4.16 10.14
N ALA A 118 -3.85 5.25 10.32
CA ALA A 118 -2.47 5.20 10.82
C ALA A 118 -2.36 4.69 12.28
N SER A 119 -3.44 4.76 13.07
CA SER A 119 -3.47 4.30 14.46
C SER A 119 -3.98 2.86 14.67
N ALA A 120 -4.42 2.18 13.60
CA ALA A 120 -4.93 0.82 13.72
C ALA A 120 -3.75 -0.16 13.65
N ARG A 121 -3.38 -0.70 14.82
CA ARG A 121 -2.47 -1.84 14.92
C ARG A 121 -2.97 -2.94 13.96
N PRO A 122 -2.12 -3.53 13.11
CA PRO A 122 -2.59 -4.55 12.20
C PRO A 122 -3.03 -5.80 12.98
N ASP A 123 -4.29 -6.22 12.80
CA ASP A 123 -4.84 -7.44 13.38
C ASP A 123 -4.37 -8.66 12.56
N PHE A 124 -3.15 -9.13 12.80
CA PHE A 124 -2.70 -10.48 12.37
C PHE A 124 -2.13 -11.27 13.55
#